data_AF-A0A0R3SN10-F1
#
_entry.id   AF-A0A0R3SN10-F1
#
_cell.length_a   1.000
_cell.length_b   1.000
_cell.length_c   1.000
_cell.angle_alpha   90.00
_cell.angle_beta   90.00
_cell.angle_gamma   90.00
#
_symmetry.space_group_name_H-M   'P 1'
#
loop_
_entity.id
_entity.type
_entity.pdbx_description
1 polymer ?
#
loop_
_entity_poly.entity_id
_entity_poly.type
_entity_poly.pdbx_seq_one_letter_code
_entity_poly.pdbx_strand_id
1 'polypeptide(L)'
;LTFEVVNAGQDVSFQPESNGPSIYFTNGPLSYRYRLHGGVIKFGSTSDVGSEHQIDGKTFPGEIQLYAYNSDLYQNFSHAANKPNGIAAVSLFMQKGQNTAPDISALLSAISEVRLKGERRQLYGMILKTMLPSTQEFITYQGSLSFPACHETVTWILFNAPVIVSEENVS
;
A
#
# COMPACT_ATOMS: atom_id res chain seq x y z
N LEU A 1 -6.60 14.36 -0.36
CA LEU A 1 -6.51 13.61 -1.64
C LEU A 1 -7.82 12.87 -1.85
N THR A 2 -8.21 12.63 -3.10
CA THR A 2 -9.35 11.77 -3.41
C THR A 2 -8.83 10.44 -3.94
N PHE A 3 -9.35 9.35 -3.40
CA PHE A 3 -9.00 7.98 -3.81
C PHE A 3 -10.26 7.21 -4.20
N GLU A 4 -10.20 6.48 -5.30
CA GLU A 4 -11.19 5.47 -5.63
C GLU A 4 -10.76 4.15 -4.99
N VAL A 5 -11.61 3.59 -4.13
CA VAL A 5 -11.47 2.27 -3.51
C VAL A 5 -12.28 1.27 -4.33
N VAL A 6 -11.65 0.18 -4.75
CA VAL A 6 -12.25 -0.83 -5.63
C VAL A 6 -11.97 -2.23 -5.10
N ASN A 7 -13.02 -3.03 -4.96
CA ASN A 7 -12.87 -4.46 -4.72
C ASN A 7 -12.67 -5.19 -6.05
N ALA A 8 -11.44 -5.66 -6.29
CA ALA A 8 -11.09 -6.38 -7.52
C ALA A 8 -11.44 -7.89 -7.46
N GLY A 9 -11.96 -8.36 -6.34
CA GLY A 9 -12.28 -9.76 -6.05
C GLY A 9 -11.15 -10.51 -5.35
N GLN A 10 -9.89 -10.31 -5.76
CA GLN A 10 -8.73 -10.90 -5.10
C GLN A 10 -8.24 -10.03 -3.92
N ASP A 11 -8.16 -8.73 -4.14
CA ASP A 11 -7.74 -7.74 -3.15
C ASP A 11 -8.65 -6.50 -3.25
N VAL A 12 -8.62 -5.67 -2.21
CA VAL A 12 -9.17 -4.32 -2.28
C VAL A 12 -8.03 -3.35 -2.57
N SER A 13 -8.19 -2.59 -3.64
CA SER A 13 -7.21 -1.61 -4.10
C SER A 13 -7.76 -0.20 -3.93
N PHE A 14 -6.85 0.77 -3.79
CA PHE A 14 -7.20 2.18 -3.74
C PHE A 14 -6.23 2.99 -4.59
N GLN A 15 -6.75 3.88 -5.43
CA GLN A 15 -5.94 4.65 -6.38
C GLN A 15 -6.28 6.13 -6.31
N PRO A 16 -5.30 7.04 -6.34
CA PRO A 16 -5.57 8.47 -6.39
C PRO A 16 -6.30 8.80 -7.71
N GLU A 17 -7.23 9.75 -7.67
CA GLU A 17 -7.92 10.18 -8.89
C GLU A 17 -6.94 10.73 -9.93
N SER A 18 -7.18 10.42 -11.21
CA SER A 18 -6.31 10.80 -12.34
C SER A 18 -6.03 12.30 -12.45
N ASN A 19 -7.00 13.14 -12.05
CA ASN A 19 -6.91 14.60 -12.11
C ASN A 19 -6.40 15.22 -10.79
N GLY A 20 -6.09 14.39 -9.79
CA GLY A 20 -5.57 14.82 -8.50
C GLY A 20 -4.09 15.20 -8.54
N PRO A 21 -3.56 15.75 -7.43
CA PRO A 21 -2.13 16.05 -7.32
C PRO A 21 -1.31 14.75 -7.34
N SER A 22 -0.12 14.82 -7.95
CA SER A 22 0.80 13.69 -8.01
C SER A 22 1.60 13.56 -6.72
N ILE A 23 1.75 12.32 -6.25
CA ILE A 23 2.56 11.97 -5.08
C ILE A 23 3.79 11.22 -5.55
N TYR A 24 4.94 11.53 -4.99
CA TYR A 24 6.21 10.94 -5.40
C TYR A 24 6.95 10.30 -4.24
N PHE A 25 7.51 9.13 -4.47
CA PHE A 25 8.53 8.51 -3.62
C PHE A 25 9.90 8.89 -4.16
N THR A 26 10.76 9.37 -3.27
CA THR A 26 12.11 9.88 -3.58
C THR A 26 13.04 9.60 -2.41
N ASN A 27 14.36 9.64 -2.66
CA ASN A 27 15.41 9.38 -1.67
C ASN A 27 15.42 7.93 -1.14
N GLY A 28 16.11 7.69 -0.02
CA GLY A 28 16.32 6.35 0.52
C GLY A 28 17.10 5.48 -0.47
N PRO A 29 16.60 4.29 -0.84
CA PRO A 29 17.24 3.43 -1.83
C PRO A 29 16.93 3.83 -3.28
N LEU A 30 16.10 4.86 -3.51
CA LEU A 30 15.61 5.22 -4.84
C LEU A 30 16.51 6.27 -5.50
N SER A 31 17.04 5.94 -6.68
CA SER A 31 17.82 6.87 -7.51
C SER A 31 16.97 7.77 -8.43
N TYR A 32 15.66 7.49 -8.53
CA TYR A 32 14.72 8.18 -9.42
C TYR A 32 13.48 8.63 -8.65
N ARG A 33 12.64 9.45 -9.28
CA ARG A 33 11.32 9.81 -8.76
C ARG A 33 10.27 8.80 -9.20
N TYR A 34 9.61 8.21 -8.21
CA TYR A 34 8.55 7.23 -8.45
C TYR A 34 7.19 7.86 -8.16
N ARG A 35 6.29 7.93 -9.13
CA ARG A 35 4.95 8.47 -8.95
C ARG A 35 4.01 7.40 -8.40
N LEU A 36 3.29 7.71 -7.32
CA LEU A 36 2.29 6.82 -6.74
C LEU A 36 1.25 6.43 -7.80
N HIS A 37 1.04 5.13 -7.96
CA HIS A 37 0.00 4.55 -8.77
C HIS A 37 -1.24 4.21 -7.94
N GLY A 38 -1.05 3.67 -6.74
CA GLY A 38 -2.12 3.26 -5.84
C GLY A 38 -1.60 2.37 -4.73
N GLY A 39 -2.51 1.72 -4.02
CA GLY A 39 -2.16 0.70 -3.03
C GLY A 39 -3.15 -0.43 -3.01
N VAL A 40 -2.74 -1.51 -2.36
CA VAL A 40 -3.58 -2.66 -2.03
C VAL A 40 -3.50 -2.89 -0.53
N ILE A 41 -4.59 -3.41 0.03
CA ILE A 41 -4.59 -3.91 1.39
C ILE A 41 -4.61 -5.44 1.37
N LYS A 42 -3.78 -6.03 2.21
CA LYS A 42 -3.70 -7.47 2.46
C LYS A 42 -4.16 -7.71 3.90
N PHE A 43 -5.10 -8.63 4.08
CA PHE A 43 -5.61 -9.02 5.38
C PHE A 43 -5.87 -10.53 5.36
N GLY A 44 -5.78 -11.17 6.53
CA GLY A 44 -6.07 -12.60 6.65
C GLY A 44 -7.46 -12.86 7.19
N SER A 45 -7.81 -14.14 7.29
CA SER A 45 -9.10 -14.59 7.83
C SER A 45 -9.22 -14.42 9.36
N THR A 46 -8.11 -14.16 10.03
CA THR A 46 -8.04 -13.96 11.49
C THR A 46 -6.98 -12.91 11.79
N SER A 47 -7.09 -12.17 12.88
CA SER A 47 -6.18 -11.07 13.21
C SER A 47 -4.73 -11.46 13.56
N ASP A 48 -4.36 -12.74 13.44
CA ASP A 48 -3.01 -13.25 13.69
C ASP A 48 -2.25 -13.59 12.39
N VAL A 49 -2.93 -13.55 11.24
CA VAL A 49 -2.35 -13.75 9.91
C VAL A 49 -2.90 -12.71 8.94
N GLY A 50 -2.12 -12.28 7.96
CA GLY A 50 -2.62 -11.38 6.92
C GLY A 50 -1.58 -10.59 6.15
N SER A 51 -0.45 -10.26 6.78
CA SER A 51 0.68 -9.67 6.06
C SER A 51 1.30 -10.68 5.10
N GLU A 52 1.72 -10.20 3.93
CA GLU A 52 2.48 -11.02 2.97
C GLU A 52 3.93 -11.12 3.44
N HIS A 53 4.51 -10.00 3.88
CA HIS A 53 5.83 -9.99 4.49
C HIS A 53 5.77 -10.48 5.94
N GLN A 54 6.89 -11.05 6.40
CA GLN A 54 7.09 -11.49 7.77
C GLN A 54 8.43 -10.98 8.29
N ILE A 55 8.49 -10.65 9.58
CA ILE A 55 9.73 -10.24 10.26
C ILE A 55 10.07 -11.31 11.29
N ASP A 56 11.23 -11.97 11.13
CA ASP A 56 11.65 -13.11 11.96
C ASP A 56 10.57 -14.21 12.08
N GLY A 57 9.88 -14.51 10.97
CA GLY A 57 8.80 -15.49 10.91
C GLY A 57 7.50 -15.06 11.58
N LYS A 58 7.39 -13.82 12.05
CA LYS A 58 6.16 -13.25 12.62
C LYS A 58 5.33 -12.57 11.55
N THR A 59 4.05 -12.93 11.52
CA THR A 59 3.00 -12.30 10.70
C THR A 59 2.36 -11.13 11.45
N PHE A 60 1.74 -10.24 10.67
CA PHE A 60 0.90 -9.17 11.16
C PHE A 60 -0.55 -9.39 10.68
N PRO A 61 -1.57 -8.85 11.39
CA PRO A 61 -2.97 -8.94 11.00
C PRO A 61 -3.27 -8.48 9.57
N GLY A 62 -2.45 -7.59 9.02
CA GLY A 62 -2.48 -7.24 7.62
C GLY A 62 -1.35 -6.29 7.23
N GLU A 63 -1.38 -5.87 5.97
CA GLU A 63 -0.34 -5.08 5.34
C GLU A 63 -0.94 -4.14 4.30
N ILE A 64 -0.54 -2.87 4.32
CA ILE A 64 -0.85 -1.90 3.27
C ILE A 64 0.37 -1.78 2.38
N GLN A 65 0.19 -2.02 1.08
CA GLN A 65 1.25 -1.93 0.09
C GLN A 65 0.94 -0.80 -0.88
N LEU A 66 1.80 0.21 -0.92
CA LEU A 66 1.71 1.34 -1.83
C LEU A 66 2.67 1.15 -2.98
N TYR A 67 2.16 1.20 -4.21
CA TYR A 67 2.94 0.98 -5.43
C TYR A 67 3.12 2.30 -6.18
N ALA A 68 4.36 2.57 -6.57
CA ALA A 68 4.74 3.71 -7.38
C ALA A 68 5.61 3.25 -8.56
N TYR A 69 5.49 3.93 -9.71
CA TYR A 69 6.29 3.63 -10.90
C TYR A 69 7.33 4.71 -11.16
N ASN A 70 8.47 4.33 -11.72
CA ASN A 70 9.55 5.24 -12.08
C ASN A 70 9.09 6.18 -13.19
N SER A 71 8.73 7.39 -12.79
CA SER A 71 8.17 8.41 -13.69
C SER A 71 9.24 9.19 -14.45
N ASP A 72 10.52 9.06 -14.07
CA ASP A 72 11.63 9.64 -14.82
C ASP A 72 11.97 8.78 -16.06
N LEU A 73 11.74 7.46 -16.00
CA LEU A 73 12.06 6.53 -17.09
C LEU A 73 10.85 6.03 -17.90
N TYR A 74 9.66 5.94 -17.28
CA TYR A 74 8.50 5.30 -17.90
C TYR A 74 7.25 6.19 -17.82
N GLN A 75 6.40 6.08 -18.85
CA GLN A 75 5.22 6.92 -19.01
C GLN A 75 4.08 6.59 -18.04
N ASN A 76 3.97 5.33 -17.62
CA ASN A 76 2.89 4.84 -16.78
C ASN A 76 3.29 3.55 -16.05
N PHE A 77 2.48 3.16 -15.07
CA PHE A 77 2.69 1.96 -14.26
C PHE A 77 2.77 0.69 -15.12
N SER A 78 1.84 0.50 -16.06
CA SER A 78 1.80 -0.70 -16.90
C SER A 78 3.07 -0.89 -17.74
N HIS A 79 3.64 0.20 -18.25
CA HIS A 79 4.90 0.15 -18.98
C HIS A 79 6.10 -0.09 -18.04
N ALA A 80 6.08 0.49 -16.84
CA ALA A 80 7.17 0.32 -15.87
C ALA A 80 7.19 -1.08 -15.23
N ALA A 81 6.04 -1.72 -15.05
CA ALA A 81 5.86 -2.93 -14.25
C ALA A 81 6.75 -4.11 -14.66
N ASN A 82 7.18 -4.19 -15.92
CA ASN A 82 8.05 -5.26 -16.42
C ASN A 82 9.44 -4.77 -16.85
N LYS A 83 9.86 -3.59 -16.36
CA LYS A 83 11.14 -2.97 -16.71
C LYS A 83 12.06 -2.82 -15.50
N PRO A 84 13.39 -2.84 -15.72
CA PRO A 84 14.36 -2.62 -14.65
C PRO A 84 14.12 -1.29 -13.92
N ASN A 85 14.27 -1.26 -12.60
CA ASN A 85 14.01 -0.08 -11.77
C ASN A 85 12.60 0.49 -11.98
N GLY A 86 11.65 -0.34 -12.43
CA GLY A 86 10.32 0.11 -12.85
C GLY A 86 9.43 0.50 -11.69
N ILE A 87 9.45 -0.27 -10.60
CA ILE A 87 8.49 -0.13 -9.50
C ILE A 87 9.23 0.08 -8.18
N ALA A 88 8.69 0.97 -7.35
CA ALA A 88 9.02 1.08 -5.94
C ALA A 88 7.74 0.79 -5.13
N ALA A 89 7.85 -0.05 -4.11
CA ALA A 89 6.74 -0.41 -3.25
C ALA A 89 7.07 -0.09 -1.79
N VAL A 90 6.15 0.59 -1.10
CA VAL A 90 6.21 0.82 0.34
C VAL A 90 5.25 -0.15 1.02
N SER A 91 5.76 -0.92 1.98
CA SER A 91 4.97 -1.84 2.80
C SER A 91 4.84 -1.29 4.22
N LEU A 92 3.60 -1.27 4.72
CA LEU A 92 3.22 -0.85 6.06
C LEU A 92 2.50 -2.00 6.76
N PHE A 93 3.13 -2.59 7.77
CA PHE A 93 2.51 -3.62 8.61
C PHE A 93 1.40 -3.01 9.48
N MET A 94 0.29 -3.71 9.65
CA MET A 94 -0.80 -3.31 10.55
C MET A 94 -0.68 -4.07 11.87
N GLN A 95 -0.66 -3.37 13.00
CA GLN A 95 -0.60 -3.97 14.33
C GLN A 95 -1.81 -3.55 15.18
N LYS A 96 -2.39 -4.53 15.90
CA LYS A 96 -3.46 -4.32 16.87
C LYS A 96 -3.02 -3.33 17.97
N GLY A 97 -3.83 -2.32 18.24
CA GLY A 97 -3.65 -1.37 19.34
C GLY A 97 -4.93 -0.61 19.68
N GLN A 98 -4.81 0.47 20.47
CA GLN A 98 -5.99 1.17 20.99
C GLN A 98 -6.63 2.14 20.00
N ASN A 99 -5.81 2.93 19.28
CA ASN A 99 -6.30 4.02 18.43
C ASN A 99 -5.79 3.87 17.00
N THR A 100 -6.71 3.77 16.06
CA THR A 100 -6.40 3.84 14.62
C THR A 100 -6.19 5.29 14.20
N ALA A 101 -5.18 5.54 13.37
CA ALA A 101 -5.01 6.86 12.75
C ALA A 101 -6.26 7.21 11.91
N PRO A 102 -6.78 8.46 11.94
CA PRO A 102 -8.03 8.82 11.26
C PRO A 102 -8.07 8.45 9.77
N ASP A 103 -6.99 8.69 9.04
CA ASP A 103 -6.90 8.37 7.60
C ASP A 103 -6.88 6.86 7.33
N ILE A 104 -6.28 6.07 8.22
CA ILE A 104 -6.33 4.60 8.14
C ILE A 104 -7.74 4.10 8.46
N SER A 105 -8.38 4.65 9.49
CA SER A 105 -9.76 4.31 9.84
C SER A 105 -10.72 4.64 8.69
N ALA A 106 -10.53 5.78 8.02
CA ALA A 106 -11.34 6.17 6.87
C ALA A 106 -11.12 5.23 5.67
N LEU A 107 -9.87 4.80 5.42
CA LEU A 107 -9.56 3.80 4.40
C LEU A 107 -10.26 2.47 4.70
N LEU A 108 -10.11 1.96 5.93
CA LEU A 108 -10.67 0.68 6.36
C LEU A 108 -12.21 0.71 6.34
N SER A 109 -12.83 1.84 6.70
CA SER A 109 -14.27 2.05 6.56
C SER A 109 -14.73 2.09 5.10
N ALA A 110 -13.94 2.70 4.20
CA ALA A 110 -14.25 2.67 2.78
C ALA A 110 -14.16 1.24 2.20
N ILE A 111 -13.18 0.46 2.66
CA ILE A 111 -12.99 -0.95 2.28
C ILE A 111 -14.17 -1.81 2.76
N SER A 112 -14.66 -1.63 3.98
CA SER A 112 -15.75 -2.46 4.54
C SER A 112 -17.11 -2.25 3.86
N GLU A 113 -17.23 -1.18 3.07
CA GLU A 113 -18.40 -0.87 2.25
C GLU A 113 -18.30 -1.36 0.79
N VAL A 114 -17.12 -1.80 0.32
CA VAL A 114 -16.95 -2.43 -1.00
C VAL A 114 -16.75 -3.94 -0.87
N ARG A 115 -17.82 -4.65 -0.55
CA ARG A 115 -17.78 -6.08 -0.18
C ARG A 115 -17.78 -7.00 -1.39
N LEU A 116 -18.49 -6.63 -2.45
CA LEU A 116 -18.64 -7.45 -3.64
C LEU A 116 -17.65 -7.03 -4.72
N LYS A 117 -17.20 -8.02 -5.49
CA LYS A 117 -16.32 -7.77 -6.64
C LYS A 117 -16.95 -6.76 -7.59
N GLY A 118 -16.19 -5.72 -7.93
CA GLY A 118 -16.60 -4.65 -8.83
C GLY A 118 -17.25 -3.46 -8.14
N GLU A 119 -17.56 -3.54 -6.84
CA GLU A 119 -17.99 -2.38 -6.07
C GLU A 119 -16.87 -1.36 -5.94
N ARG A 120 -17.26 -0.09 -5.96
CA ARG A 120 -16.37 1.06 -5.93
C ARG A 120 -16.90 2.13 -5.00
N ARG A 121 -15.99 2.84 -4.34
CA ARG A 121 -16.32 3.97 -3.48
C ARG A 121 -15.27 5.05 -3.56
N GLN A 122 -15.71 6.30 -3.52
CA GLN A 122 -14.81 7.45 -3.43
C GLN A 122 -14.53 7.80 -1.97
N LEU A 123 -13.24 7.97 -1.66
CA LEU A 123 -12.73 8.39 -0.38
C LEU A 123 -12.12 9.79 -0.51
N TYR A 124 -12.69 10.75 0.21
CA TYR A 124 -12.32 12.16 0.11
C TYR A 124 -11.46 12.60 1.29
N GLY A 125 -10.60 13.59 1.05
CA GLY A 125 -9.88 14.28 2.13
C GLY A 125 -8.68 13.53 2.73
N MET A 126 -8.36 12.32 2.26
CA MET A 126 -7.27 11.52 2.81
C MET A 126 -5.91 12.22 2.69
N ILE A 127 -5.09 12.11 3.73
CA ILE A 127 -3.70 12.59 3.75
C ILE A 127 -2.77 11.38 3.83
N LEU A 128 -2.13 10.97 2.73
CA LEU A 128 -1.29 9.76 2.72
C LEU A 128 -0.15 9.80 3.76
N LYS A 129 0.40 10.98 4.03
CA LYS A 129 1.52 11.16 4.98
C LYS A 129 1.14 10.78 6.41
N THR A 130 -0.11 10.93 6.83
CA THR A 130 -0.55 10.59 8.19
C THR A 130 -0.71 9.08 8.39
N MET A 131 -0.77 8.32 7.29
CA MET A 131 -0.74 6.85 7.33
C MET A 131 0.68 6.30 7.51
N LEU A 132 1.72 7.09 7.23
CA LEU A 132 3.09 6.64 7.38
C LEU A 132 3.49 6.64 8.86
N PRO A 133 4.20 5.60 9.32
CA PRO A 133 4.70 5.55 10.68
C PRO A 133 5.72 6.68 10.94
N SER A 134 5.84 7.10 12.20
CA SER A 134 6.81 8.10 12.64
C SER A 134 8.21 7.52 12.80
N THR A 135 8.74 6.88 11.77
CA THR A 135 10.10 6.33 11.71
C THR A 135 10.73 6.67 10.37
N GLN A 136 12.06 6.76 10.35
CA GLN A 136 12.85 6.86 9.12
C GLN A 136 13.58 5.54 8.81
N GLU A 137 13.49 4.56 9.70
CA GLU A 137 14.16 3.28 9.58
C GLU A 137 13.31 2.32 8.75
N PHE A 138 13.95 1.64 7.81
CA PHE A 138 13.30 0.70 6.92
C PHE A 138 14.27 -0.40 6.49
N ILE A 139 13.70 -1.52 6.05
CA ILE A 139 14.41 -2.59 5.35
C ILE A 139 14.10 -2.43 3.85
N THR A 140 15.07 -2.65 2.98
CA THR A 140 14.86 -2.59 1.54
C THR A 140 15.52 -3.78 0.84
N TYR A 141 14.87 -4.27 -0.22
CA TYR A 141 15.38 -5.36 -1.04
C TYR A 141 14.77 -5.30 -2.46
N GLN A 142 15.41 -5.97 -3.41
CA GLN A 142 14.87 -6.17 -4.76
C GLN A 142 13.99 -7.42 -4.76
N GLY A 143 12.75 -7.28 -5.20
CA GLY A 143 11.77 -8.36 -5.24
C GLY A 143 10.80 -8.23 -6.42
N SER A 144 9.65 -8.90 -6.29
CA SER A 144 8.62 -8.92 -7.32
C SER A 144 7.33 -8.23 -6.89
N LEU A 145 6.43 -8.01 -7.85
CA LEU A 145 5.03 -7.73 -7.55
C LEU A 145 4.43 -8.93 -6.79
N SER A 146 3.59 -8.65 -5.79
CA SER A 146 2.87 -9.69 -5.04
C SER A 146 1.53 -10.10 -5.67
N PHE A 147 1.27 -9.63 -6.89
CA PHE A 147 0.14 -10.02 -7.71
C PHE A 147 0.61 -10.36 -9.14
N PRO A 148 -0.14 -11.19 -9.89
CA PRO A 148 0.22 -11.55 -11.26
C PRO A 148 0.47 -10.30 -12.13
N ALA A 149 1.52 -10.25 -12.95
CA ALA A 149 2.36 -11.33 -13.44
C ALA A 149 3.69 -11.56 -12.68
N CYS A 150 3.78 -11.15 -11.41
CA CYS A 150 4.94 -11.41 -10.54
C CYS A 150 6.30 -10.95 -11.09
N HIS A 151 6.32 -9.82 -11.81
CA HIS A 151 7.56 -9.28 -12.36
C HIS A 151 8.55 -8.88 -11.26
N GLU A 152 9.80 -9.34 -11.37
CA GLU A 152 10.93 -9.04 -10.48
C GLU A 152 11.52 -7.65 -10.74
N THR A 153 10.70 -6.61 -10.56
CA THR A 153 11.02 -5.22 -10.92
C THR A 153 10.77 -4.24 -9.77
N VAL A 154 10.55 -4.76 -8.57
CA VAL A 154 10.10 -3.98 -7.41
C VAL A 154 11.26 -3.77 -6.44
N THR A 155 11.59 -2.51 -6.20
CA THR A 155 12.36 -2.13 -5.01
C THR A 155 11.40 -1.99 -3.82
N TRP A 156 11.44 -2.96 -2.91
CA TRP A 156 10.60 -2.95 -1.70
C TRP A 156 11.22 -2.10 -0.60
N ILE A 157 10.37 -1.35 0.11
CA ILE A 157 10.70 -0.51 1.26
C ILE A 157 9.73 -0.86 2.38
N LEU A 158 10.21 -1.57 3.39
CA LEU A 158 9.42 -2.04 4.53
C LEU A 158 9.76 -1.15 5.72
N PHE A 159 8.81 -0.33 6.17
CA PHE A 159 9.02 0.48 7.37
C PHE A 159 9.13 -0.43 8.60
N ASN A 160 10.08 -0.11 9.48
CA ASN A 160 10.34 -0.93 10.67
C ASN A 160 9.37 -0.67 11.83
N ALA A 161 8.41 0.24 11.64
CA ALA A 161 7.35 0.50 12.59
C ALA A 161 5.99 0.23 11.91
N PRO A 162 5.09 -0.51 12.58
CA PRO A 162 3.76 -0.78 12.04
C PRO A 162 2.84 0.43 12.22
N VAL A 163 1.77 0.45 11.43
CA VAL A 163 0.63 1.32 11.66
C VAL A 163 -0.32 0.68 12.67
N ILE A 164 -0.81 1.47 13.61
CA ILE A 164 -1.71 0.98 14.66
C ILE A 164 -3.14 0.97 14.16
N VAL A 165 -3.82 -0.15 14.37
CA VAL A 165 -5.22 -0.39 14.02
C VAL A 165 -5.97 -0.99 15.21
N SER A 166 -7.17 -0.50 15.48
CA SER A 166 -8.05 -1.02 16.52
C SER A 166 -8.63 -2.38 16.12
N GLU A 167 -9.06 -3.16 17.11
CA GLU A 167 -9.67 -4.48 16.86
C GLU A 167 -10.91 -4.39 15.96
N GLU A 168 -11.76 -3.36 16.16
CA GLU A 168 -12.91 -3.07 15.31
C GLU A 168 -12.56 -2.85 13.84
N ASN A 169 -11.34 -2.39 13.54
CA ASN A 169 -10.90 -2.15 12.18
C ASN A 169 -10.21 -3.36 11.52
N VAL A 170 -9.92 -4.41 12.29
CA VAL A 170 -9.23 -5.62 11.84
C VAL A 170 -10.13 -6.87 11.90
N SER A 171 -11.29 -6.77 12.56
CA SER A 171 -12.35 -7.78 12.64
C SER A 171 -13.31 -7.73 11.46
#